data_AF-A0A1A9RJC0-F1
#
_entry.id   AF-A0A1A9RJC0-F1
#
_cell.length_a   1.000
_cell.length_b   1.000
_cell.length_c   1.000
_cell.angle_alpha   90.00
_cell.angle_beta   90.00
_cell.angle_gamma   90.00
#
_symmetry.space_group_name_H-M   'P 1'
#
loop_
_entity.id
_entity.type
_entity.pdbx_description
1 polymer ?
#
loop_
_entity_poly.entity_id
_entity_poly.type
_entity_poly.pdbx_seq_one_letter_code
_entity_poly.pdbx_strand_id
1 'polypeptide(L)'
;MKAARHLLPFAVAALLGACSTVGGMPRGQQTADYKIEAAGGVQAEVGRSAANSSYRYGFGIRLKNAPRVASVKIERTGGGELGVVFDDSRHPTTATKAWQRHADGTRSYLYNNGDGTFDWIGQTAARKLTPQQAPWLYQAGITHQQYRITIRDLQGRETVLVQDTAIPPEQKQAILQLWRTPSRSR
;
A
#
# COMPACT_ATOMS: atom_id res chain seq x y z
N MET A 1 3.01 -23.89 -28.31
CA MET A 1 2.02 -22.78 -28.35
C MET A 1 2.46 -21.71 -27.35
N LYS A 2 2.59 -20.45 -27.80
CA LYS A 2 3.17 -19.32 -27.06
C LYS A 2 2.21 -18.85 -25.95
N ALA A 3 2.70 -18.80 -24.70
CA ALA A 3 1.99 -18.15 -23.60
C ALA A 3 2.09 -16.62 -23.77
N ALA A 4 0.94 -15.97 -24.00
CA ALA A 4 0.87 -14.52 -24.14
C ALA A 4 1.14 -13.85 -22.77
N ARG A 5 2.32 -13.23 -22.64
CA ARG A 5 2.61 -12.23 -21.62
C ARG A 5 1.90 -10.94 -22.01
N HIS A 6 0.76 -10.65 -21.39
CA HIS A 6 0.16 -9.31 -21.46
C HIS A 6 0.77 -8.41 -20.39
N LEU A 7 1.84 -7.72 -20.76
CA LEU A 7 2.20 -6.44 -20.17
C LEU A 7 1.21 -5.41 -20.70
N LEU A 8 0.31 -4.92 -19.85
CA LEU A 8 -0.49 -3.74 -20.15
C LEU A 8 0.31 -2.49 -19.71
N PRO A 9 0.53 -1.52 -20.61
CA PRO A 9 1.18 -0.26 -20.28
C PRO A 9 0.26 0.56 -19.37
N PHE A 10 0.81 1.08 -18.28
CA PHE A 10 0.19 2.07 -17.42
C PHE A 10 0.05 3.40 -18.19
N ALA A 11 -0.95 3.48 -19.06
CA ALA A 11 -1.51 4.73 -19.53
C ALA A 11 -2.86 4.90 -18.84
N VAL A 12 -2.90 5.86 -17.91
CA VAL A 12 -4.13 6.45 -17.34
C VAL A 12 -5.15 5.42 -16.82
N ALA A 13 -4.91 4.92 -15.60
CA ALA A 13 -6.02 4.43 -14.79
C ALA A 13 -6.78 5.64 -14.21
N ALA A 14 -7.51 6.34 -15.07
CA ALA A 14 -8.76 6.97 -14.66
C ALA A 14 -9.73 5.84 -14.31
N LEU A 15 -9.54 5.24 -13.14
CA LEU A 15 -10.58 4.57 -12.37
C LEU A 15 -10.99 5.52 -11.23
N LEU A 16 -11.28 6.76 -11.60
CA LEU A 16 -12.28 7.60 -10.96
C LEU A 16 -13.57 7.38 -11.77
N GLY A 17 -14.25 6.27 -11.50
CA GLY A 17 -15.43 5.86 -12.26
C GLY A 17 -16.06 4.62 -11.65
N ALA A 18 -16.78 4.83 -10.55
CA ALA A 18 -17.69 3.88 -9.91
C ALA A 18 -17.10 2.59 -9.33
N CYS A 19 -16.26 2.74 -8.30
CA CYS A 19 -16.21 1.85 -7.13
C CYS A 19 -16.08 2.75 -5.90
N SER A 20 -17.23 3.12 -5.31
CA SER A 20 -17.41 3.76 -3.99
C SER A 20 -16.13 4.20 -3.26
N THR A 21 -15.67 5.42 -3.52
CA THR A 21 -14.78 6.16 -2.61
C THR A 21 -15.59 6.63 -1.40
N VAL A 22 -15.86 5.72 -0.46
CA VAL A 22 -16.27 6.05 0.90
C VAL A 22 -15.50 5.12 1.83
N GLY A 23 -14.33 5.57 2.26
CA GLY A 23 -13.42 4.78 3.08
C GLY A 23 -12.15 5.56 3.41
N GLY A 24 -12.18 6.30 4.52
CA GLY A 24 -11.04 6.88 5.24
C GLY A 24 -9.96 7.57 4.40
N MET A 25 -10.23 8.79 3.88
CA MET A 25 -9.17 9.64 3.32
C MET A 25 -8.10 9.94 4.40
N PRO A 26 -6.80 9.77 4.12
CA PRO A 26 -5.76 10.22 5.03
C PRO A 26 -5.84 11.76 5.14
N ARG A 27 -5.73 12.29 6.36
CA ARG A 27 -5.27 13.67 6.56
C ARG A 27 -3.80 13.68 6.15
N GLY A 28 -3.55 13.76 4.84
CA GLY A 28 -2.24 13.54 4.23
C GLY A 28 -1.22 14.48 4.85
N GLN A 29 -0.33 13.94 5.66
CA GLN A 29 0.78 14.73 6.17
C GLN A 29 1.61 15.22 4.98
N GLN A 30 1.89 16.52 4.98
CA GLN A 30 2.54 17.19 3.88
C GLN A 30 3.64 18.10 4.41
N THR A 31 4.79 18.05 3.75
CA THR A 31 5.91 18.98 3.93
C THR A 31 6.16 19.72 2.62
N ALA A 32 7.24 20.52 2.57
CA ALA A 32 7.71 21.12 1.32
C ALA A 32 8.11 20.04 0.28
N ASP A 33 8.64 18.91 0.73
CA ASP A 33 9.26 17.89 -0.12
C ASP A 33 8.38 16.66 -0.36
N TYR A 34 7.50 16.34 0.59
CA TYR A 34 6.73 15.11 0.58
C TYR A 34 5.24 15.35 0.83
N LYS A 35 4.40 14.48 0.29
CA LYS A 35 3.00 14.36 0.66
C LYS A 35 2.63 12.88 0.78
N ILE A 36 2.02 12.50 1.90
CA ILE A 36 1.48 11.16 2.06
C ILE A 36 0.16 11.07 1.30
N GLU A 37 0.15 10.33 0.20
CA GLU A 37 -1.03 10.08 -0.63
C GLU A 37 -1.86 8.92 -0.08
N ALA A 38 -1.19 7.91 0.47
CA ALA A 38 -1.83 6.77 1.11
C ALA A 38 -0.95 6.18 2.21
N ALA A 39 -1.56 5.73 3.30
CA ALA A 39 -0.91 4.89 4.29
C ALA A 39 -1.88 3.85 4.84
N GLY A 40 -1.46 2.59 4.86
CA GLY A 40 -2.30 1.50 5.38
C GLY A 40 -3.49 1.15 4.48
N GLY A 41 -3.47 1.55 3.20
CA GLY A 41 -4.52 1.17 2.26
C GLY A 41 -4.53 -0.33 2.02
N VAL A 42 -5.66 -1.01 2.17
CA VAL A 42 -5.71 -2.47 2.03
C VAL A 42 -5.94 -2.87 0.58
N GLN A 43 -4.97 -3.57 -0.01
CA GLN A 43 -5.13 -4.24 -1.29
C GLN A 43 -5.35 -5.73 -1.07
N ALA A 44 -6.59 -6.19 -1.26
CA ALA A 44 -6.95 -7.61 -1.20
C ALA A 44 -6.71 -8.29 -2.56
N GLU A 45 -6.09 -9.46 -2.53
CA GLU A 45 -5.90 -10.38 -3.64
C GLU A 45 -6.75 -11.64 -3.33
N VAL A 46 -7.97 -11.71 -3.88
CA VAL A 46 -8.94 -12.77 -3.55
C VAL A 46 -8.66 -14.02 -4.37
N GLY A 47 -8.43 -15.14 -3.66
CA GLY A 47 -8.29 -16.48 -4.24
C GLY A 47 -9.56 -17.31 -4.10
N ARG A 48 -9.54 -18.56 -4.59
CA ARG A 48 -10.69 -19.49 -4.53
C ARG A 48 -11.17 -19.85 -3.12
N SER A 49 -10.41 -19.52 -2.09
CA SER A 49 -10.74 -19.80 -0.69
C SER A 49 -10.05 -18.81 0.25
N ALA A 50 -10.40 -18.90 1.54
CA ALA A 50 -9.77 -18.17 2.62
C ALA A 50 -8.25 -18.33 2.69
N ALA A 51 -7.80 -19.58 2.69
CA ALA A 51 -6.39 -19.92 2.72
C ALA A 51 -5.64 -19.45 1.45
N ASN A 52 -6.35 -19.25 0.34
CA ASN A 52 -5.78 -18.82 -0.94
C ASN A 52 -5.90 -17.33 -1.21
N SER A 53 -6.59 -16.58 -0.34
CA SER A 53 -6.72 -15.13 -0.44
C SER A 53 -5.66 -14.45 0.41
N SER A 54 -5.17 -13.31 -0.06
CA SER A 54 -4.18 -12.53 0.66
C SER A 54 -4.49 -11.04 0.60
N TYR A 55 -3.77 -10.26 1.38
CA TYR A 55 -3.81 -8.82 1.32
C TYR A 55 -2.45 -8.22 1.63
N ARG A 56 -2.26 -6.97 1.22
CA ARG A 56 -1.10 -6.14 1.56
C ARG A 56 -1.59 -4.78 2.02
N TYR A 57 -0.83 -4.14 2.90
CA TYR A 57 -0.99 -2.71 3.13
C TYR A 57 -0.16 -1.94 2.12
N GLY A 58 -0.78 -0.95 1.49
CA GLY A 58 -0.17 -0.05 0.52
C GLY A 58 0.12 1.32 1.12
N PHE A 59 1.19 1.91 0.62
CA PHE A 59 1.68 3.23 0.98
C PHE A 59 2.04 3.99 -0.30
N GLY A 60 1.73 5.28 -0.31
CA GLY A 60 2.03 6.18 -1.42
C GLY A 60 2.58 7.49 -0.87
N ILE A 61 3.76 7.87 -1.35
CA ILE A 61 4.46 9.09 -0.95
C ILE A 61 4.79 9.87 -2.23
N ARG A 62 4.13 11.02 -2.42
CA ARG A 62 4.48 11.97 -3.47
C ARG A 62 5.81 12.64 -3.11
N LEU A 63 6.78 12.51 -4.01
CA LEU A 63 8.08 13.16 -3.97
C LEU A 63 7.99 14.42 -4.84
N LYS A 64 7.85 15.58 -4.20
CA LYS A 64 7.53 16.84 -4.90
C LYS A 64 8.71 17.39 -5.67
N ASN A 65 9.90 17.26 -5.09
CA ASN A 65 11.10 17.96 -5.54
C ASN A 65 12.23 17.00 -5.96
N ALA A 66 12.01 15.69 -5.89
CA ALA A 66 13.03 14.69 -6.19
C ALA A 66 12.42 13.48 -6.91
N PRO A 67 13.14 12.89 -7.88
CA PRO A 67 12.65 11.72 -8.60
C PRO A 67 12.70 10.42 -7.77
N ARG A 68 13.45 10.43 -6.66
CA ARG A 68 13.60 9.32 -5.72
C ARG A 68 14.10 9.81 -4.37
N VAL A 69 14.11 8.90 -3.40
CA VAL A 69 14.71 9.06 -2.08
C VAL A 69 15.79 8.00 -1.87
N ALA A 70 16.63 8.14 -0.84
CA ALA A 70 17.63 7.13 -0.50
C ALA A 70 16.98 5.91 0.14
N SER A 71 15.97 6.10 0.98
CA SER A 71 15.19 5.00 1.55
C SER A 71 13.88 5.48 2.17
N VAL A 72 12.95 4.54 2.34
CA VAL A 72 11.72 4.64 3.11
C VAL A 72 11.65 3.50 4.10
N LYS A 73 11.37 3.84 5.36
CA LYS A 73 11.04 2.91 6.43
C LYS A 73 9.66 3.23 6.98
N ILE A 74 8.85 2.20 7.18
CA ILE A 74 7.48 2.32 7.70
C ILE A 74 7.30 1.39 8.88
N GLU A 75 6.85 1.97 9.98
CA GLU A 75 6.56 1.27 11.23
C GLU A 75 5.10 1.43 11.57
N ARG A 76 4.42 0.36 11.97
CA ARG A 76 3.12 0.48 12.64
C ARG A 76 3.35 0.76 14.12
N THR A 77 2.89 1.91 14.57
CA THR A 77 3.04 2.39 15.96
C THR A 77 1.75 2.32 16.76
N GLY A 78 0.62 2.06 16.11
CA GLY A 78 -0.67 1.85 16.79
C GLY A 78 -1.63 1.01 15.96
N GLY A 79 -2.54 0.31 16.64
CA GLY A 79 -3.64 -0.43 16.01
C GLY A 79 -3.24 -1.77 15.38
N GLY A 80 -3.18 -2.83 16.18
CA GLY A 80 -2.82 -4.18 15.74
C GLY A 80 -1.36 -4.53 16.03
N GLU A 81 -0.76 -5.40 15.21
CA GLU A 81 0.63 -5.83 15.36
C GLU A 81 1.60 -4.67 15.05
N LEU A 82 2.43 -4.33 16.04
CA LEU A 82 3.38 -3.22 16.00
C LEU A 82 4.72 -3.63 15.40
N GLY A 83 5.46 -2.65 14.89
CA GLY A 83 6.83 -2.83 14.40
C GLY A 83 7.02 -2.44 12.94
N VAL A 84 8.19 -2.81 12.39
CA VAL A 84 8.55 -2.51 11.00
C VAL A 84 7.69 -3.33 10.04
N VAL A 85 7.00 -2.65 9.13
CA VAL A 85 6.16 -3.28 8.10
C VAL A 85 6.74 -3.12 6.70
N PHE A 86 7.71 -2.22 6.54
CA PHE A 86 8.48 -1.99 5.32
C PHE A 86 9.80 -1.29 5.65
N ASP A 87 10.92 -1.73 5.07
CA ASP A 87 12.22 -1.05 5.17
C ASP A 87 13.08 -1.37 3.95
N ASP A 88 13.32 -0.38 3.07
CA ASP A 88 14.21 -0.54 1.91
C ASP A 88 15.61 0.06 2.14
N SER A 89 15.99 0.41 3.36
CA SER A 89 17.27 1.08 3.65
C SER A 89 18.51 0.32 3.18
N ARG A 90 18.45 -1.01 3.18
CA ARG A 90 19.53 -1.87 2.68
C ARG A 90 19.49 -2.04 1.16
N HIS A 91 18.30 -2.01 0.56
CA HIS A 91 18.07 -2.24 -0.87
C HIS A 91 17.10 -1.19 -1.41
N PRO A 92 17.55 0.07 -1.57
CA PRO A 92 16.70 1.19 -1.94
C PRO A 92 15.83 0.94 -3.16
N THR A 93 14.62 1.50 -3.15
CA THR A 93 13.73 1.46 -4.30
C THR A 93 14.32 2.22 -5.48
N THR A 94 14.57 1.54 -6.59
CA THR A 94 15.10 2.13 -7.83
C THR A 94 14.28 1.78 -9.07
N ALA A 95 13.43 0.75 -9.00
CA ALA A 95 12.63 0.30 -10.13
C ALA A 95 11.53 1.31 -10.49
N THR A 96 11.44 1.66 -11.78
CA THR A 96 10.45 2.63 -12.32
C THR A 96 9.39 2.01 -13.22
N LYS A 97 9.56 0.74 -13.62
CA LYS A 97 8.70 0.07 -14.62
C LYS A 97 7.96 -1.15 -14.07
N ALA A 98 8.40 -1.68 -12.94
CA ALA A 98 7.86 -2.88 -12.32
C ALA A 98 8.14 -2.87 -10.81
N TRP A 99 7.41 -3.70 -10.07
CA TRP A 99 7.66 -3.92 -8.66
C TRP A 99 9.08 -4.47 -8.41
N GLN A 100 9.87 -3.72 -7.66
CA GLN A 100 11.04 -4.25 -6.96
C GLN A 100 10.56 -5.11 -5.79
N ARG A 101 10.98 -6.36 -5.74
CA ARG A 101 10.67 -7.28 -4.64
C ARG A 101 11.83 -7.30 -3.65
N HIS A 102 11.50 -7.29 -2.36
CA HIS A 102 12.47 -7.38 -1.28
C HIS A 102 12.45 -8.77 -0.66
N ALA A 103 13.52 -9.10 0.08
CA ALA A 103 13.71 -10.44 0.65
C ALA A 103 12.63 -10.84 1.67
N ASP A 104 12.06 -9.87 2.37
CA ASP A 104 10.96 -10.05 3.33
C ASP A 104 9.57 -10.16 2.67
N GLY A 105 9.52 -10.15 1.33
CA GLY A 105 8.28 -10.24 0.56
C GLY A 105 7.54 -8.91 0.40
N THR A 106 8.05 -7.81 0.95
CA THR A 106 7.58 -6.46 0.64
C THR A 106 7.92 -6.11 -0.82
N ARG A 107 7.27 -5.08 -1.36
CA ARG A 107 7.54 -4.61 -2.72
C ARG A 107 7.37 -3.10 -2.86
N SER A 108 8.16 -2.48 -3.72
CA SER A 108 8.07 -1.06 -4.00
C SER A 108 8.41 -0.72 -5.44
N TYR A 109 8.02 0.47 -5.91
CA TYR A 109 8.49 1.05 -7.17
C TYR A 109 8.31 2.57 -7.14
N LEU A 110 8.97 3.25 -8.08
CA LEU A 110 8.82 4.67 -8.33
C LEU A 110 7.90 4.87 -9.54
N TYR A 111 6.78 5.55 -9.34
CA TYR A 111 5.85 5.92 -10.40
C TYR A 111 6.15 7.33 -10.89
N ASN A 112 6.33 7.51 -12.20
CA ASN A 112 6.43 8.85 -12.79
C ASN A 112 5.03 9.36 -13.11
N ASN A 113 4.65 10.50 -12.53
CA ASN A 113 3.32 11.09 -12.69
C ASN A 113 3.11 11.80 -14.04
N GLY A 114 4.17 11.96 -14.85
CA GLY A 114 4.13 12.67 -16.14
C GLY A 114 4.17 14.19 -16.02
N ASP A 115 4.12 14.73 -14.80
CA ASP A 115 4.17 16.16 -14.47
C ASP A 115 5.54 16.60 -13.91
N GLY A 116 6.56 15.74 -14.03
CA GLY A 116 7.89 15.96 -13.47
C GLY A 116 8.04 15.49 -12.01
N THR A 117 6.96 15.07 -11.35
CA THR A 117 6.99 14.50 -9.99
C THR A 117 6.95 12.98 -10.01
N PHE A 118 7.36 12.38 -8.88
CA PHE A 118 7.37 10.94 -8.71
C PHE A 118 6.61 10.53 -7.46
N ASP A 119 5.94 9.38 -7.51
CA ASP A 119 5.40 8.72 -6.32
C ASP A 119 6.28 7.53 -5.97
N TRP A 120 6.74 7.49 -4.73
CA TRP A 120 7.19 6.24 -4.15
C TRP A 120 5.98 5.44 -3.69
N ILE A 121 5.85 4.23 -4.22
CA ILE A 121 4.76 3.31 -3.87
C ILE A 121 5.37 2.08 -3.20
N GLY A 122 4.87 1.75 -2.01
CA GLY A 122 5.33 0.60 -1.22
C GLY A 122 4.18 -0.29 -0.77
N GLN A 123 4.46 -1.57 -0.63
CA GLN A 123 3.53 -2.56 -0.10
C GLN A 123 4.20 -3.53 0.85
N THR A 124 3.51 -3.84 1.94
CA THR A 124 3.97 -4.84 2.91
C THR A 124 4.04 -6.22 2.28
N ALA A 125 4.67 -7.17 2.98
CA ALA A 125 4.51 -8.59 2.70
C ALA A 125 3.02 -9.00 2.66
N ALA A 126 2.71 -10.01 1.84
CA ALA A 126 1.36 -10.54 1.75
C ALA A 126 0.99 -11.28 3.04
N ARG A 127 -0.21 -11.03 3.53
CA ARG A 127 -0.81 -11.67 4.70
C ARG A 127 -2.11 -12.36 4.28
N LYS A 128 -2.52 -13.42 4.96
CA LYS A 128 -3.80 -14.08 4.70
C LYS A 128 -4.95 -13.28 5.28
N LEU A 129 -6.09 -13.31 4.61
CA LEU A 129 -7.34 -12.69 5.10
C LEU A 129 -8.03 -13.57 6.17
N THR A 130 -7.29 -14.21 7.06
CA THR A 130 -7.86 -15.03 8.15
C THR A 130 -7.97 -14.24 9.44
N PRO A 131 -8.81 -14.65 10.41
CA PRO A 131 -8.90 -13.98 11.70
C PRO A 131 -7.56 -13.85 12.44
N GLN A 132 -6.64 -14.80 12.23
CA GLN A 132 -5.32 -14.80 12.87
C GLN A 132 -4.38 -13.74 12.26
N GLN A 133 -4.38 -13.55 10.93
CA GLN A 133 -3.46 -12.63 10.25
C GLN A 133 -4.10 -11.29 9.87
N ALA A 134 -5.41 -11.18 9.97
CA ALA A 134 -6.20 -9.96 9.73
C ALA A 134 -7.29 -9.76 10.81
N PRO A 135 -6.97 -9.77 12.12
CA PRO A 135 -7.98 -9.64 13.17
C PRO A 135 -8.82 -8.37 13.03
N TRP A 136 -8.20 -7.27 12.57
CA TRP A 136 -8.87 -5.99 12.29
C TRP A 136 -10.07 -6.11 11.33
N LEU A 137 -10.05 -7.08 10.41
CA LEU A 137 -11.09 -7.27 9.41
C LEU A 137 -12.38 -7.81 10.04
N TYR A 138 -12.25 -8.58 11.12
CA TYR A 138 -13.35 -9.27 11.79
C TYR A 138 -13.86 -8.53 13.03
N GLN A 139 -13.13 -7.51 13.48
CA GLN A 139 -13.54 -6.65 14.58
C GLN A 139 -14.66 -5.69 14.14
N ALA A 140 -15.68 -5.55 14.98
CA ALA A 140 -16.71 -4.54 14.82
C ALA A 140 -16.15 -3.11 14.95
N GLY A 141 -16.86 -2.14 14.37
CA GLY A 141 -16.47 -0.72 14.44
C GLY A 141 -15.31 -0.35 13.52
N ILE A 142 -14.87 0.90 13.63
CA ILE A 142 -13.73 1.44 12.88
C ILE A 142 -12.44 0.87 13.47
N THR A 143 -11.55 0.35 12.65
CA THR A 143 -10.18 0.05 13.09
C THR A 143 -9.30 1.26 12.83
N HIS A 144 -8.67 1.76 13.87
CA HIS A 144 -7.63 2.79 13.76
C HIS A 144 -6.25 2.12 13.73
N GLN A 145 -5.39 2.58 12.84
CA GLN A 145 -3.99 2.22 12.76
C GLN A 145 -3.15 3.50 12.69
N GLN A 146 -1.92 3.44 13.17
CA GLN A 146 -0.98 4.55 13.06
C GLN A 146 0.35 4.07 12.50
N TYR A 147 0.90 4.85 11.58
CA TYR A 147 2.13 4.56 10.88
C TYR A 147 3.15 5.68 11.04
N ARG A 148 4.38 5.35 11.44
CA ARG A 148 5.53 6.24 11.37
C ARG A 148 6.28 5.97 10.07
N ILE A 149 6.35 6.97 9.20
CA ILE A 149 6.98 6.92 7.89
C ILE A 149 8.26 7.76 7.97
N THR A 150 9.41 7.12 7.84
CA THR A 150 10.71 7.77 7.80
C THR A 150 11.21 7.75 6.36
N ILE A 151 11.46 8.93 5.81
CA ILE A 151 11.98 9.14 4.47
C ILE A 151 13.38 9.71 4.61
N ARG A 152 14.38 9.02 4.05
CA ARG A 152 15.76 9.53 3.98
C ARG A 152 16.04 10.04 2.58
N ASP A 153 16.40 11.30 2.45
CA ASP A 153 16.76 11.88 1.16
C ASP A 153 18.16 11.46 0.69
N LEU A 154 18.53 11.84 -0.53
CA LEU A 154 19.83 11.48 -1.12
C LEU A 154 21.02 12.18 -0.44
N GLN A 155 20.77 13.23 0.36
CA GLN A 155 21.75 13.93 1.17
C GLN A 155 21.86 13.34 2.59
N GLY A 156 21.06 12.32 2.89
CA GLY A 156 21.05 11.65 4.19
C GLY A 156 20.15 12.30 5.24
N ARG A 157 19.40 13.37 4.91
CA ARG A 157 18.45 13.99 5.83
C ARG A 157 17.22 13.11 5.98
N GLU A 158 16.73 13.00 7.20
CA GLU A 158 15.53 12.24 7.51
C GLU A 158 14.33 13.15 7.74
N THR A 159 13.22 12.81 7.12
CA THR A 159 11.90 13.36 7.42
C THR A 159 11.02 12.27 7.99
N VAL A 160 10.39 12.54 9.13
CA VAL A 160 9.49 11.60 9.81
C VAL A 160 8.08 12.16 9.78
N LEU A 161 7.13 11.36 9.29
CA LEU A 161 5.71 11.68 9.22
C LEU A 161 4.91 10.60 9.95
N VAL A 162 3.88 11.00 10.70
CA VAL A 162 3.01 10.09 11.46
C VAL A 162 1.62 10.11 10.84
N GLN A 163 1.20 9.01 10.25
CA GLN A 163 -0.09 8.92 9.55
C GLN A 163 -1.05 8.02 10.31
N ASP A 164 -2.19 8.56 10.72
CA ASP A 164 -3.33 7.78 11.16
C ASP A 164 -4.15 7.29 9.98
N THR A 165 -4.65 6.06 10.08
CA THR A 165 -5.52 5.39 9.12
C THR A 165 -6.74 4.87 9.85
N ALA A 166 -7.92 5.15 9.31
CA ALA A 166 -9.18 4.60 9.80
C ALA A 166 -9.76 3.66 8.74
N ILE A 167 -10.01 2.41 9.12
CA ILE A 167 -10.62 1.39 8.28
C ILE A 167 -12.06 1.20 8.79
N PRO A 168 -13.06 1.76 8.08
CA PRO A 168 -14.42 1.75 8.59
C PRO A 168 -15.12 0.40 8.33
N PRO A 169 -16.20 0.09 9.07
CA PRO A 169 -16.92 -1.18 8.98
C PRO A 169 -17.35 -1.54 7.55
N GLU A 170 -17.83 -0.57 6.77
CA GLU A 170 -18.28 -0.79 5.40
C GLU A 170 -17.17 -1.30 4.49
N GLN A 171 -15.94 -0.80 4.64
CA GLN A 171 -14.79 -1.28 3.88
C GLN A 171 -14.42 -2.71 4.30
N LYS A 172 -14.48 -3.02 5.61
CA LYS A 172 -14.26 -4.38 6.10
C LYS A 172 -15.30 -5.35 5.53
N GLN A 173 -16.57 -4.93 5.51
CA GLN A 173 -17.66 -5.72 4.94
C GLN A 173 -17.49 -5.92 3.44
N ALA A 174 -17.08 -4.89 2.69
CA ALA A 174 -16.80 -5.02 1.26
C ALA A 174 -15.70 -6.06 1.00
N ILE A 175 -14.60 -6.04 1.77
CA ILE A 175 -13.52 -7.03 1.67
C ILE A 175 -14.04 -8.45 2.00
N LEU A 176 -14.83 -8.60 3.08
CA LEU A 176 -15.44 -9.88 3.44
C LEU A 176 -16.47 -10.37 2.41
N GLN A 177 -17.18 -9.48 1.71
CA GLN A 177 -18.14 -9.82 0.67
C GLN A 177 -17.45 -10.26 -0.63
N LEU A 178 -16.38 -9.56 -1.03
CA LEU A 178 -15.52 -10.00 -2.15
C LEU A 178 -14.99 -11.42 -1.92
N TRP A 179 -14.80 -11.81 -0.66
CA TRP A 179 -14.38 -13.13 -0.24
C TRP A 179 -15.47 -14.20 -0.29
N ARG A 180 -16.72 -13.82 0.00
CA ARG A 180 -17.88 -14.72 0.04
C ARG A 180 -18.46 -15.02 -1.33
N THR A 181 -18.15 -14.20 -2.33
CA THR A 181 -18.67 -14.42 -3.69
C THR A 181 -17.85 -15.51 -4.37
N PRO A 182 -18.42 -16.68 -4.71
CA PRO A 182 -17.71 -17.70 -5.46
C PRO A 182 -17.23 -17.09 -6.76
N SER A 183 -15.98 -17.32 -7.15
CA SER A 183 -15.51 -17.02 -8.50
C SER A 183 -16.51 -17.68 -9.46
N ARG A 184 -17.32 -16.87 -10.18
CA ARG A 184 -18.16 -17.38 -11.26
C ARG A 184 -17.26 -18.19 -12.18
N SER A 185 -17.43 -19.51 -12.18
CA SER A 185 -16.81 -20.42 -13.13
C SER A 185 -17.16 -19.92 -14.53
N ARG A 186 -16.14 -19.58 -15.31
CA ARG A 186 -16.22 -19.61 -16.78
C ARG A 186 -15.56 -20.91 -17.22
#